data_AF-A0A357KRL9-F1
#
_entry.id   AF-A0A357KRL9-F1
#
_cell.length_a   1.000
_cell.length_b   1.000
_cell.length_c   1.000
_cell.angle_alpha   90.00
_cell.angle_beta   90.00
_cell.angle_gamma   90.00
#
_symmetry.space_group_name_H-M   'P 1'
#
loop_
_entity.id
_entity.type
_entity.pdbx_description
1 polymer ?
#
loop_
_entity_poly.entity_id
_entity_poly.type
_entity_poly.pdbx_seq_one_letter_code
_entity_poly.pdbx_strand_id
1 'polypeptide(L)'
;MTKNVIDVFLSTGGVEADADEDGIPDAIDNEDNTPTVDDADGDTILDADDNCPANANQNQLDTDSDGAGNVCDDDDDGDGVNDADDAFPLDATKSAEEPTTPTPTTPTPTTPTSNNGGGGGSMGGLLLTGLFSLAAIRRKLLTK
;
A
#
# COMPACT_ATOMS: atom_id res chain seq x y z
N MET A 1 -6.77 -16.58 64.04
CA MET A 1 -6.64 -17.78 63.18
C MET A 1 -6.79 -17.29 61.76
N THR A 2 -5.64 -17.12 61.10
CA THR A 2 -5.48 -16.64 59.73
C THR A 2 -6.19 -17.60 58.77
N LYS A 3 -7.32 -17.17 58.21
CA LYS A 3 -7.90 -17.88 57.06
C LYS A 3 -6.99 -17.57 55.89
N ASN A 4 -6.17 -18.56 55.52
CA ASN A 4 -5.35 -18.50 54.33
C ASN A 4 -6.26 -18.13 53.17
N VAL A 5 -5.91 -17.04 52.49
CA VAL A 5 -6.60 -16.46 51.34
C VAL A 5 -6.67 -17.41 50.12
N ILE A 6 -6.19 -18.64 50.26
CA ILE A 6 -6.27 -19.73 49.29
C ILE A 6 -7.58 -20.52 49.44
N ASP A 7 -8.30 -20.40 50.58
CA ASP A 7 -9.45 -21.26 50.91
C ASP A 7 -10.83 -20.57 50.75
N VAL A 8 -10.87 -19.39 50.10
CA VAL A 8 -12.13 -18.70 49.75
C VAL A 8 -12.69 -19.17 48.40
N PHE A 9 -11.89 -19.90 47.61
CA PHE A 9 -12.23 -20.27 46.24
C PHE A 9 -13.08 -21.55 46.10
N LEU A 10 -13.36 -22.30 47.18
CA LEU A 10 -14.04 -23.61 47.10
C LEU A 10 -15.36 -23.71 47.86
N SER A 11 -15.91 -22.62 48.41
CA SER A 11 -17.01 -22.72 49.38
C SER A 11 -18.37 -22.19 48.92
N THR A 12 -18.51 -21.58 47.74
CA THR A 12 -19.83 -21.15 47.24
C THR A 12 -20.05 -21.73 45.85
N GLY A 13 -20.68 -22.91 45.79
CA GLY A 13 -21.30 -23.45 44.59
C GLY A 13 -22.44 -22.56 44.10
N GLY A 14 -22.08 -21.43 43.51
CA GLY A 14 -22.94 -20.33 43.11
C GLY A 14 -22.14 -19.18 42.54
N VAL A 15 -21.11 -19.50 41.75
CA VAL A 15 -20.80 -18.65 40.61
C VAL A 15 -21.67 -19.17 39.49
N GLU A 16 -22.30 -18.26 38.76
CA GLU A 16 -22.93 -18.54 37.48
C GLU A 16 -22.02 -19.50 36.71
N ALA A 17 -22.58 -20.50 36.03
CA ALA A 17 -21.75 -21.46 35.31
C ALA A 17 -20.78 -20.66 34.40
N ASP A 18 -19.51 -21.02 34.39
CA ASP A 18 -18.42 -20.38 33.66
C ASP A 18 -17.60 -21.58 33.17
N ALA A 19 -17.96 -22.07 31.99
CA ALA A 19 -17.60 -23.38 31.48
C ALA A 19 -16.13 -23.45 31.05
N ASP A 20 -15.50 -22.30 30.78
CA ASP A 20 -14.11 -22.19 30.37
C ASP A 20 -13.20 -21.44 31.37
N GLU A 21 -13.74 -21.00 32.50
CA GLU A 21 -13.04 -20.35 33.63
C GLU A 21 -12.34 -19.03 33.26
N ASP A 22 -12.89 -18.27 32.32
CA ASP A 22 -12.35 -16.97 31.88
C ASP A 22 -12.80 -15.78 32.77
N GLY A 23 -13.74 -16.04 33.68
CA GLY A 23 -14.33 -15.06 34.59
C GLY A 23 -15.64 -14.42 34.10
N ILE A 24 -16.20 -14.88 32.98
CA ILE A 24 -17.50 -14.47 32.41
C ILE A 24 -18.55 -15.59 32.58
N PRO A 25 -19.76 -15.26 33.09
CA PRO A 25 -20.85 -16.23 33.21
C PRO A 25 -21.46 -16.79 31.89
N ASP A 26 -21.64 -18.11 31.81
CA ASP A 26 -22.32 -18.94 30.81
C ASP A 26 -23.71 -18.43 30.41
N ALA A 27 -24.41 -17.74 31.30
CA ALA A 27 -25.75 -17.20 31.01
C ALA A 27 -25.72 -16.03 30.01
N ILE A 28 -24.54 -15.47 29.75
CA ILE A 28 -24.23 -14.45 28.73
C ILE A 28 -23.46 -15.08 27.55
N ASP A 29 -23.00 -16.32 27.68
CA ASP A 29 -22.36 -17.14 26.66
C ASP A 29 -23.41 -18.04 25.97
N ASN A 30 -23.66 -17.79 24.69
CA ASN A 30 -24.72 -18.42 23.92
C ASN A 30 -24.15 -19.32 22.82
N GLU A 31 -23.81 -20.56 23.21
CA GLU A 31 -23.46 -21.67 22.30
C GLU A 31 -22.04 -21.63 21.69
N ASP A 32 -21.15 -20.74 22.15
CA ASP A 32 -19.74 -20.67 21.76
C ASP A 32 -18.84 -20.50 22.98
N ASN A 33 -18.37 -21.63 23.53
CA ASN A 33 -17.54 -21.80 24.73
C ASN A 33 -16.13 -21.17 24.55
N THR A 34 -16.06 -19.90 24.18
CA THR A 34 -14.85 -19.11 24.11
C THR A 34 -15.15 -17.68 24.59
N PRO A 35 -14.20 -17.05 25.32
CA PRO A 35 -14.29 -15.66 25.73
C PRO A 35 -14.57 -14.78 24.52
N THR A 36 -15.24 -13.64 24.69
CA THR A 36 -15.43 -12.60 23.67
C THR A 36 -14.11 -12.00 23.15
N VAL A 37 -13.35 -12.81 22.43
CA VAL A 37 -12.27 -12.42 21.55
C VAL A 37 -12.74 -12.78 20.15
N ASP A 38 -13.68 -12.00 19.62
CA ASP A 38 -13.89 -12.00 18.17
C ASP A 38 -12.55 -11.55 17.57
N ASP A 39 -11.77 -12.53 17.15
CA ASP A 39 -10.46 -12.46 16.51
C ASP A 39 -10.58 -13.44 15.35
N ALA A 40 -11.24 -13.00 14.29
CA ALA A 40 -11.70 -13.87 13.22
C ALA A 40 -10.56 -14.43 12.37
N ASP A 41 -9.39 -13.78 12.39
CA ASP A 41 -8.19 -14.22 11.68
C ASP A 41 -7.08 -14.81 12.58
N GLY A 42 -7.24 -14.71 13.90
CA GLY A 42 -6.38 -15.33 14.91
C GLY A 42 -5.06 -14.59 15.10
N ASP A 43 -5.01 -13.28 14.85
CA ASP A 43 -3.78 -12.50 14.89
C ASP A 43 -3.46 -11.91 16.27
N THR A 44 -4.31 -12.11 17.28
CA THR A 44 -4.22 -11.58 18.66
C THR A 44 -4.68 -10.14 18.86
N ILE A 45 -5.18 -9.47 17.82
CA ILE A 45 -5.95 -8.23 17.88
C ILE A 45 -7.43 -8.61 17.78
N LEU A 46 -8.29 -7.86 18.48
CA LEU A 46 -9.72 -8.12 18.43
C LEU A 46 -10.32 -7.45 17.20
N ASP A 47 -11.29 -8.06 16.54
CA ASP A 47 -12.01 -7.55 15.35
C ASP A 47 -12.48 -6.09 15.50
N ALA A 48 -12.76 -5.64 16.72
CA ALA A 48 -13.20 -4.27 17.00
C ALA A 48 -12.05 -3.23 17.02
N ASP A 49 -10.83 -3.67 17.29
CA ASP A 49 -9.61 -2.89 17.32
C ASP A 49 -8.68 -3.21 16.12
N ASP A 50 -9.05 -4.18 15.29
CA ASP A 50 -8.31 -4.67 14.12
C ASP A 50 -8.67 -3.88 12.85
N ASN A 51 -7.66 -3.28 12.22
CA ASN A 51 -7.82 -2.59 10.94
C ASN A 51 -7.94 -3.54 9.74
N CYS A 52 -7.78 -4.85 9.94
CA CYS A 52 -8.03 -5.91 8.97
C CYS A 52 -8.65 -7.18 9.60
N PRO A 53 -9.92 -7.16 10.07
CA PRO A 53 -10.54 -8.25 10.86
C PRO A 53 -10.64 -9.64 10.20
N ALA A 54 -10.22 -9.78 8.95
CA ALA A 54 -10.25 -11.06 8.22
C ALA A 54 -8.86 -11.47 7.71
N ASN A 55 -7.82 -10.68 7.99
CA ASN A 55 -6.51 -10.78 7.40
C ASN A 55 -5.40 -10.44 8.40
N ALA A 56 -4.93 -11.48 9.10
CA ALA A 56 -4.02 -11.35 10.23
C ALA A 56 -2.83 -10.41 9.99
N ASN A 57 -2.73 -9.36 10.82
CA ASN A 57 -1.72 -8.30 10.73
C ASN A 57 -1.42 -7.64 12.10
N GLN A 58 -0.71 -8.37 12.97
CA GLN A 58 -0.30 -7.90 14.31
C GLN A 58 0.34 -6.52 14.42
N ASN A 59 0.94 -6.01 13.34
CA ASN A 59 1.58 -4.69 13.33
C ASN A 59 0.57 -3.54 13.15
N GLN A 60 -0.67 -3.86 12.73
CA GLN A 60 -1.76 -2.91 12.47
C GLN A 60 -1.26 -1.72 11.64
N LEU A 61 -0.41 -2.00 10.64
CA LEU A 61 0.14 -0.98 9.78
C LEU A 61 -0.98 -0.46 8.86
N ASP A 62 -1.11 0.87 8.83
CA ASP A 62 -2.06 1.63 8.02
C ASP A 62 -1.28 2.89 7.58
N THR A 63 -0.88 2.93 6.31
CA THR A 63 0.09 3.89 5.78
C THR A 63 -0.57 5.22 5.38
N ASP A 64 -1.83 5.19 4.93
CA ASP A 64 -2.59 6.37 4.53
C ASP A 64 -3.54 6.89 5.64
N SER A 65 -3.72 6.10 6.71
CA SER A 65 -4.55 6.38 7.88
C SER A 65 -6.05 6.46 7.58
N ASP A 66 -6.56 5.68 6.63
CA ASP A 66 -7.99 5.61 6.30
C ASP A 66 -8.79 4.63 7.18
N GLY A 67 -8.09 3.77 7.94
CA GLY A 67 -8.66 2.78 8.84
C GLY A 67 -8.68 1.35 8.31
N ALA A 68 -8.30 1.11 7.04
CA ALA A 68 -7.94 -0.18 6.52
C ALA A 68 -6.43 -0.41 6.71
N GLY A 69 -6.04 -1.59 7.18
CA GLY A 69 -4.63 -1.92 7.26
C GLY A 69 -4.04 -2.28 5.90
N ASN A 70 -2.73 -2.10 5.74
CA ASN A 70 -1.99 -2.44 4.51
C ASN A 70 -2.12 -3.90 4.03
N VAL A 71 -2.70 -4.78 4.85
CA VAL A 71 -2.90 -6.20 4.50
C VAL A 71 -4.26 -6.43 3.82
N CYS A 72 -5.22 -5.52 4.03
CA CYS A 72 -6.58 -5.60 3.52
C CYS A 72 -7.01 -4.35 2.71
N ASP A 73 -6.12 -3.36 2.59
CA ASP A 73 -6.24 -2.25 1.64
C ASP A 73 -5.66 -2.64 0.27
N ASP A 74 -6.24 -2.09 -0.80
CA ASP A 74 -5.77 -2.26 -2.18
C ASP A 74 -4.98 -1.02 -2.68
N ASP A 75 -4.92 0.09 -1.91
CA ASP A 75 -4.25 1.37 -2.21
C ASP A 75 -3.55 1.90 -0.95
N ASP A 76 -2.47 1.22 -0.54
CA ASP A 76 -1.80 1.35 0.76
C ASP A 76 -1.34 2.79 1.11
N ASP A 77 -1.13 3.66 0.13
CA ASP A 77 -0.69 5.05 0.34
C ASP A 77 -1.72 6.12 -0.04
N GLY A 78 -2.90 5.71 -0.50
CA GLY A 78 -4.03 6.58 -0.80
C GLY A 78 -3.77 7.57 -1.93
N ASP A 79 -2.86 7.28 -2.87
CA ASP A 79 -2.56 8.14 -4.01
C ASP A 79 -3.54 7.98 -5.18
N GLY A 80 -4.41 6.95 -5.10
CA GLY A 80 -5.46 6.64 -6.06
C GLY A 80 -5.03 5.63 -7.13
N VAL A 81 -3.88 4.98 -6.98
CA VAL A 81 -3.40 3.88 -7.83
C VAL A 81 -3.28 2.62 -6.97
N ASN A 82 -4.06 1.60 -7.32
CA ASN A 82 -3.98 0.32 -6.61
C ASN A 82 -2.55 -0.24 -6.55
N ASP A 83 -2.19 -0.87 -5.43
CA ASP A 83 -0.91 -1.51 -5.16
C ASP A 83 -0.40 -2.42 -6.29
N ALA A 84 -1.32 -3.11 -6.96
CA ALA A 84 -1.00 -4.01 -8.06
C ALA A 84 -0.47 -3.29 -9.32
N ASP A 85 -0.83 -2.02 -9.47
CA ASP A 85 -0.45 -1.14 -10.57
C ASP A 85 0.56 -0.05 -10.15
N ASP A 86 0.90 0.02 -8.85
CA ASP A 86 1.82 1.00 -8.27
C ASP A 86 3.26 0.47 -8.13
N ALA A 87 4.24 1.24 -8.60
CA ALA A 87 5.66 0.93 -8.46
C ALA A 87 6.23 1.23 -7.05
N PHE A 88 5.58 2.11 -6.29
CA PHE A 88 5.91 2.49 -4.92
C PHE A 88 4.65 2.51 -4.03
N PRO A 89 4.05 1.36 -3.70
CA PRO A 89 2.77 1.26 -2.96
C PRO A 89 2.73 1.87 -1.54
N LEU A 90 3.81 2.49 -1.06
CA LEU A 90 3.89 3.09 0.29
C LEU A 90 4.35 4.56 0.23
N ASP A 91 4.38 5.16 -0.97
CA ASP A 91 4.87 6.51 -1.21
C ASP A 91 3.90 7.27 -2.11
N ALA A 92 2.94 7.93 -1.46
CA ALA A 92 1.86 8.68 -2.10
C ALA A 92 2.32 9.82 -3.05
N THR A 93 3.62 10.04 -3.18
CA THR A 93 4.20 10.99 -4.13
C THR A 93 4.59 10.38 -5.46
N LYS A 94 4.54 9.04 -5.61
CA LYS A 94 5.05 8.32 -6.79
C LYS A 94 4.27 7.03 -7.05
N SER A 95 3.43 7.03 -8.08
CA SER A 95 2.80 5.77 -8.53
C SER A 95 3.57 5.04 -9.66
N ALA A 96 4.49 5.74 -10.32
CA ALA A 96 5.33 5.21 -11.39
C ALA A 96 6.74 5.77 -11.30
N GLU A 97 7.74 5.02 -11.77
CA GLU A 97 9.01 5.65 -12.11
C GLU A 97 8.70 6.80 -13.08
N GLU A 98 8.99 8.04 -12.68
CA GLU A 98 9.02 9.16 -13.61
C GLU A 98 9.76 8.64 -14.84
N PRO A 99 9.15 8.69 -16.05
CA PRO A 99 9.81 8.18 -17.23
C PRO A 99 11.16 8.84 -17.20
N THR A 100 12.21 8.02 -17.10
CA THR A 100 13.56 8.53 -17.22
C THR A 100 13.61 9.07 -18.63
N THR A 101 13.17 10.32 -18.83
CA THR A 101 13.67 11.15 -19.90
C THR A 101 15.14 10.92 -19.76
N PRO A 102 15.81 10.33 -20.77
CA PRO A 102 17.23 10.08 -20.65
C PRO A 102 17.77 11.42 -20.26
N THR A 103 18.20 11.55 -18.99
CA THR A 103 18.79 12.78 -18.50
C THR A 103 19.79 13.10 -19.57
N PRO A 104 19.72 14.27 -20.27
CA PRO A 104 20.73 14.60 -21.24
C PRO A 104 22.02 14.47 -20.44
N THR A 105 22.76 13.39 -20.69
CA THR A 105 23.98 13.08 -19.98
C THR A 105 24.81 14.27 -20.31
N THR A 106 24.86 15.23 -19.37
CA THR A 106 25.74 16.36 -19.50
C THR A 106 27.07 15.68 -19.65
N PRO A 107 27.74 15.78 -20.81
CA PRO A 107 28.98 15.06 -21.00
C PRO A 107 29.85 15.46 -19.82
N THR A 108 30.19 14.48 -18.98
CA THR A 108 31.19 14.67 -17.95
C THR A 108 32.34 15.37 -18.66
N PRO A 109 32.83 16.53 -18.19
CA PRO A 109 33.93 17.20 -18.86
C PRO A 109 35.10 16.23 -18.88
N THR A 110 35.29 15.55 -20.01
CA THR A 110 36.48 14.80 -20.28
C THR A 110 37.58 15.84 -20.30
N THR A 111 38.45 15.78 -19.29
CA THR A 111 39.72 16.50 -19.27
C THR A 111 40.31 16.41 -20.68
N PRO A 112 40.68 17.53 -21.34
CA PRO A 112 41.19 17.46 -22.69
C PRO A 112 42.51 16.68 -22.69
N THR A 113 42.45 15.42 -23.11
CA THR A 113 43.64 14.72 -23.58
C THR A 113 44.06 15.40 -24.87
N SER A 114 45.12 16.20 -24.76
CA SER A 114 45.87 16.75 -25.88
C SER A 114 46.33 15.61 -26.79
N ASN A 115 45.65 15.43 -27.92
CA ASN A 115 46.12 14.60 -29.02
C ASN A 115 46.16 15.45 -30.29
N ASN A 116 47.38 15.86 -30.65
CA ASN A 116 47.72 16.42 -31.94
C ASN A 116 47.49 15.40 -33.07
N GLY A 117 46.98 15.90 -34.20
CA GLY A 117 46.97 15.24 -35.52
C GLY A 117 45.63 14.60 -35.86
N GLY A 118 44.98 14.84 -36.99
CA GLY A 118 45.34 15.55 -38.21
C GLY A 118 44.49 14.99 -39.36
N GLY A 119 43.94 15.87 -40.19
CA GLY A 119 43.67 15.59 -41.61
C GLY A 119 42.33 14.94 -42.01
N GLY A 120 41.69 15.57 -43.01
CA GLY A 120 41.01 14.84 -44.08
C GLY A 120 39.48 14.99 -44.12
N GLY A 121 38.99 15.79 -45.05
CA GLY A 121 37.56 16.08 -45.25
C GLY A 121 36.80 15.01 -46.02
N SER A 122 35.49 15.24 -46.16
CA SER A 122 34.70 14.76 -47.30
C SER A 122 33.41 15.57 -47.42
N MET A 123 33.20 16.12 -48.61
CA MET A 123 32.05 16.92 -49.02
C MET A 123 30.99 16.01 -49.64
N GLY A 124 29.72 16.29 -49.38
CA GLY A 124 28.55 15.74 -50.10
C GLY A 124 27.43 15.41 -49.12
N GLY A 125 26.26 16.03 -49.12
CA GLY A 125 25.49 16.62 -50.20
C GLY A 125 24.24 15.76 -50.40
N LEU A 126 23.04 16.30 -50.15
CA LEU A 126 21.90 16.31 -51.08
C LEU A 126 20.62 16.80 -50.35
N LEU A 127 20.09 17.93 -50.82
CA LEU A 127 18.76 18.44 -50.50
C LEU A 127 17.70 17.51 -51.10
N LEU A 128 16.62 17.23 -50.36
CA LEU A 128 15.34 16.89 -50.98
C LEU A 128 14.18 17.50 -50.20
N THR A 129 13.75 18.67 -50.68
CA THR A 129 12.49 19.32 -50.36
C THR A 129 11.33 18.49 -50.93
N GLY A 130 10.54 17.86 -50.08
CA GLY A 130 9.29 17.19 -50.45
C GLY A 130 8.07 18.03 -50.10
N LEU A 131 7.62 18.84 -51.06
CA LEU A 131 6.27 19.40 -51.13
C LEU A 131 5.26 18.30 -51.48
N PHE A 132 3.96 18.63 -51.39
CA PHE A 132 2.74 17.82 -51.64
C PHE A 132 2.17 17.17 -50.36
N SER A 133 0.93 17.42 -49.91
CA SER A 133 -0.27 17.70 -50.70
C SER A 133 -1.23 18.70 -50.04
N LEU A 134 -1.77 19.55 -50.91
CA LEU A 134 -2.91 20.42 -50.71
C LEU A 134 -4.19 19.56 -50.70
N ALA A 135 -4.91 19.49 -49.59
CA ALA A 135 -6.31 19.07 -49.58
C ALA A 135 -7.09 19.99 -48.65
N ALA A 136 -7.75 20.98 -49.26
CA ALA A 136 -8.69 21.86 -48.61
C ALA A 136 -10.04 21.16 -48.45
N ILE A 137 -10.60 21.12 -47.24
CA ILE A 137 -12.06 21.16 -47.05
C ILE A 137 -12.35 22.16 -45.92
N ARG A 138 -13.02 23.25 -46.31
CA ARG A 138 -13.56 24.29 -45.41
C ARG A 138 -15.01 23.94 -45.01
N ARG A 139 -15.38 24.50 -43.84
CA ARG A 139 -16.72 24.94 -43.35
C ARG A 139 -17.37 24.00 -42.33
N LYS A 140 -17.48 24.43 -41.06
CA LYS A 140 -18.58 25.23 -40.43
C LYS A 140 -19.63 24.24 -39.90
N LEU A 141 -19.91 24.13 -38.61
CA LEU A 141 -20.60 25.12 -37.79
C LEU A 141 -20.33 24.87 -36.28
N LEU A 142 -20.21 25.98 -35.57
CA LEU A 142 -20.42 26.15 -34.14
C LEU A 142 -21.91 25.88 -33.83
N THR A 143 -22.21 25.01 -32.88
CA THR A 143 -23.54 24.95 -32.23
C THR A 143 -23.34 25.14 -30.73
N LYS A 144 -24.15 26.06 -30.20
CA LYS A 144 -24.23 26.59 -28.83
C LYS A 144 -23.94 25.59 -27.72
#